data_AF-H6Q606-F1
#
_entry.id   AF-H6Q606-F1
#
_cell.length_a   1.000
_cell.length_b   1.000
_cell.length_c   1.000
_cell.angle_alpha   90.00
_cell.angle_beta   90.00
_cell.angle_gamma   90.00
#
_symmetry.space_group_name_H-M   'P 1'
#
loop_
_entity.id
_entity.type
_entity.pdbx_description
1 polymer ?
#
loop_
_entity_poly.entity_id
_entity_poly.type
_entity_poly.pdbx_seq_one_letter_code
_entity_poly.pdbx_strand_id
1 'polypeptide(L)' 'MKCPYCGAENVEAVKRWEMPKMGYRVTHYRCKHCGGLFNHYVGKGREFVLRVRPRRIQGG' A
#
# COMPACT_ATOMS: atom_id res chain seq x y z
N MET A 1 1.69 -9.04 -7.06
CA MET A 1 0.99 -7.75 -6.89
C MET A 1 1.60 -6.75 -7.88
N LYS A 2 0.80 -5.96 -8.60
CA LYS A 2 1.30 -4.95 -9.53
C LYS A 2 1.34 -3.56 -8.88
N CYS A 3 2.40 -2.81 -9.13
CA CYS A 3 2.52 -1.43 -8.68
C CYS A 3 1.39 -0.60 -9.32
N PRO A 4 0.52 0.07 -8.53
CA PRO A 4 -0.58 0.85 -9.08
C PRO A 4 -0.13 2.16 -9.74
N TYR A 5 1.18 2.48 -9.70
CA TYR A 5 1.76 3.66 -10.33
C TYR A 5 2.37 3.37 -11.70
N CYS A 6 3.11 2.25 -11.84
CA CYS A 6 3.87 1.95 -13.06
C CYS A 6 3.60 0.55 -13.65
N GLY A 7 2.73 -0.26 -13.04
CA GLY A 7 2.39 -1.60 -13.52
C GLY A 7 3.43 -2.70 -13.23
N ALA A 8 4.65 -2.35 -12.83
CA ALA A 8 5.71 -3.33 -12.51
C ALA A 8 5.30 -4.31 -11.39
N GLU A 9 5.76 -5.56 -11.49
CA GLU A 9 5.46 -6.62 -10.52
C GLU A 9 6.47 -6.73 -9.38
N ASN A 10 7.65 -6.12 -9.55
CA ASN A 10 8.71 -6.11 -8.54
C ASN A 10 8.38 -5.14 -7.40
N VAL A 11 7.58 -5.61 -6.45
CA VAL A 11 7.12 -4.87 -5.28
C VAL A 11 7.46 -5.65 -4.00
N GLU A 12 7.91 -4.93 -2.98
CA GLU A 12 8.35 -5.49 -1.70
C GLU A 12 7.35 -5.12 -0.60
N ALA A 13 6.97 -6.08 0.24
CA ALA A 13 6.18 -5.82 1.43
C ALA A 13 7.07 -5.21 2.52
N VAL A 14 6.78 -3.97 2.90
CA VAL A 14 7.56 -3.19 3.88
C VAL A 14 7.02 -3.40 5.30
N LYS A 15 5.69 -3.39 5.46
CA LYS A 15 5.04 -3.54 6.77
C LYS A 15 3.68 -4.19 6.61
N ARG A 16 3.23 -4.93 7.63
CA ARG A 16 1.87 -5.46 7.72
C ARG A 16 1.24 -5.08 9.06
N TRP A 17 -0.06 -4.81 9.06
CA TRP A 17 -0.83 -4.60 10.29
C TRP A 17 -2.29 -5.01 10.08
N GLU A 18 -2.99 -5.24 11.19
CA GLU A 18 -4.42 -5.48 11.21
C GLU A 18 -5.16 -4.22 11.62
N MET A 19 -6.32 -4.01 11.02
CA MET A 19 -7.28 -2.97 11.38
C MET A 19 -8.57 -3.66 11.87
N PRO A 20 -8.58 -4.26 13.08
CA PRO A 20 -9.68 -5.10 13.55
C PRO A 20 -11.02 -4.35 13.58
N LYS A 21 -11.03 -3.07 13.99
CA LYS A 21 -12.23 -2.22 13.95
C LYS A 21 -12.82 -2.05 12.54
N MET A 22 -11.96 -2.08 11.51
CA MET A 22 -12.36 -1.94 10.11
C MET A 22 -12.50 -3.30 9.41
N GLY A 23 -12.08 -4.40 10.03
CA GLY A 23 -12.12 -5.75 9.46
C GLY A 23 -11.14 -6.02 8.32
N TYR A 24 -9.99 -5.31 8.28
CA TYR A 24 -9.00 -5.47 7.20
C TYR A 24 -7.61 -5.82 7.72
N ARG A 25 -6.91 -6.67 6.98
CA ARG A 25 -5.45 -6.82 7.03
C ARG A 25 -4.84 -5.95 5.95
N VAL A 26 -3.82 -5.16 6.32
CA VAL A 26 -3.16 -4.23 5.42
C VAL A 26 -1.70 -4.61 5.24
N THR A 27 -1.25 -4.67 3.99
CA THR A 27 0.17 -4.77 3.65
C THR A 27 0.60 -3.49 2.95
N HIS A 28 1.61 -2.82 3.49
CA HIS A 28 2.29 -1.70 2.86
C HIS A 28 3.38 -2.22 1.93
N TYR A 29 3.35 -1.78 0.68
CA TYR A 29 4.30 -2.17 -0.35
C TYR A 29 5.11 -0.98 -0.84
N ARG A 30 6.36 -1.26 -1.23
CA ARG A 30 7.22 -0.37 -2.01
C ARG A 30 7.52 -1.01 -3.35
N CYS A 31 7.30 -0.28 -4.44
CA CYS A 31 7.77 -0.70 -5.76
C CYS A 31 9.29 -0.54 -5.85
N LYS A 32 10.01 -1.62 -6.19
CA LYS A 32 11.45 -1.58 -6.39
C LYS A 32 11.84 -0.93 -7.73
N HIS A 33 10.90 -0.77 -8.65
CA HIS A 33 11.13 -0.10 -9.94
C HIS A 33 10.98 1.42 -9.87
N CYS A 34 9.85 1.93 -9.35
CA CYS A 34 9.56 3.38 -9.34
C CYS A 34 9.57 4.01 -7.94
N GLY A 35 9.85 3.23 -6.89
CA GLY A 35 9.84 3.70 -5.50
C GLY A 35 8.44 3.97 -4.90
N GLY A 36 7.37 3.84 -5.68
CA GLY A 36 6.00 4.15 -5.26
C GLY A 36 5.55 3.32 -4.05
N LEU A 37 4.89 3.98 -3.10
CA LEU A 37 4.36 3.38 -1.88
C LEU A 37 2.85 3.23 -1.95
N PHE A 38 2.34 2.05 -1.62
CA PHE A 38 0.90 1.79 -1.65
C PHE A 38 0.50 0.74 -0.60
N ASN A 39 -0.77 0.77 -0.22
CA ASN A 39 -1.34 -0.19 0.72
C ASN A 39 -2.26 -1.15 -0.03
N HIS A 40 -2.18 -2.43 0.31
CA HIS A 40 -3.08 -3.49 -0.12
C HIS A 40 -3.94 -3.93 1.06
N TYR A 41 -5.26 -3.82 0.90
CA TYR A 41 -6.25 -4.15 1.91
C TYR A 41 -6.96 -5.44 1.53
N VAL A 42 -7.04 -6.39 2.47
CA VAL A 42 -7.77 -7.64 2.32
C VAL A 42 -8.65 -7.85 3.54
N GLY A 43 -9.95 -8.05 3.34
CA GLY A 43 -10.90 -8.27 4.43
C GLY A 43 -12.34 -7.97 4.04
N LYS A 44 -13.30 -8.40 4.87
CA LYS A 44 -14.75 -8.19 4.64
C LYS A 44 -15.24 -8.61 3.23
N GLY A 45 -14.67 -9.66 2.65
CA GLY A 45 -14.98 -10.10 1.29
C GLY A 45 -14.52 -9.14 0.18
N ARG A 46 -13.65 -8.17 0.48
CA ARG A 46 -13.14 -7.16 -0.44
C ARG A 46 -11.61 -7.15 -0.46
N GLU A 47 -11.08 -6.78 -1.61
CA GLU A 47 -9.66 -6.59 -1.84
C GLU A 47 -9.45 -5.33 -2.69
N PHE A 48 -8.60 -4.41 -2.22
CA PHE A 48 -8.31 -3.18 -2.95
C PHE A 48 -6.95 -2.58 -2.61
N VAL A 49 -6.47 -1.70 -3.48
CA VAL A 49 -5.19 -1.00 -3.34
C VAL A 49 -5.41 0.50 -3.22
N LEU A 50 -4.74 1.14 -2.25
CA LEU A 50 -4.69 2.58 -2.11
C LEU A 50 -3.27 3.10 -2.32
N ARG A 51 -3.12 4.04 -3.25
CA ARG A 51 -1.90 4.82 -3.47
C ARG A 51 -1.62 5.69 -2.24
N VAL A 52 -0.44 5.57 -1.64
CA VAL A 52 -0.05 6.48 -0.55
C VAL A 52 0.50 7.74 -1.19
N ARG A 53 -0.22 8.85 -1.03
CA ARG A 53 0.33 10.16 -1.41
C ARG A 53 1.42 10.54 -0.40
N PRO A 54 2.57 11.08 -0.84
CA PRO A 54 3.50 11.70 0.10
C PRO A 54 2.71 12.71 0.92
N ARG A 55 2.76 12.58 2.25
CA ARG A 55 2.31 13.67 3.11
C ARG A 55 3.18 14.87 2.71
N ARG A 56 2.59 15.96 2.21
CA ARG A 56 3.33 17.23 2.15
C ARG A 56 3.75 17.49 3.58
N ILE A 57 5.02 17.32 3.88
CA ILE A 57 5.59 17.87 5.09
C ILE A 57 5.49 19.37 4.85
N GLN A 58 4.47 20.02 5.41
CA GLN A 58 4.52 21.47 5.59
C GLN A 58 5.66 21.66 6.58
N GLY A 59 6.83 22.01 6.05
CA GLY A 59 7.95 22.45 6.87
C GLY A 59 7.50 23.69 7.63
N GLY A 60 7.66 23.65 8.94
CA GLY A 60 7.78 24.81 9.80
C GLY A 60 9.25 25.08 10.06
#